data_AF-A0A2W4M865-F1
#
_entry.id   AF-A0A2W4M865-F1
#
_cell.length_a   1.000
_cell.length_b   1.000
_cell.length_c   1.000
_cell.angle_alpha   90.00
_cell.angle_beta   90.00
_cell.angle_gamma   90.00
#
_symmetry.space_group_name_H-M   'P 1'
#
loop_
_entity.id
_entity.type
_entity.pdbx_description
1 polymer ?
#
loop_
_entity_poly.entity_id
_entity_poly.type
_entity_poly.pdbx_seq_one_letter_code
_entity_poly.pdbx_strand_id
1 'polypeptide(L)'
;MIVERGWVASSPASLRVLSALRADRGELLAASRASAVLPLIHACDDHDPVIAGRARAALIRLERPEAREALCRLAIERDLPVAREAALVAGFTPAAPRERALFLFLTGQWELYRRADPDGALLGEAYAAADQTMRERIATQAGRARLTAWARSAASAPRAVRPADMSPAEWEAVTAG
;
A
#
# COMPACT_ATOMS: atom_id res chain seq x y z
N MET A 1 19.18 27.23 22.58
CA MET A 1 20.31 27.27 21.61
C MET A 1 20.67 25.83 21.20
N ILE A 2 19.88 25.21 20.32
CA ILE A 2 20.18 23.88 19.69
C ILE A 2 19.97 23.96 18.16
N VAL A 3 19.20 24.94 17.69
CA VAL A 3 18.81 25.10 16.28
C VAL A 3 19.95 25.66 15.41
N GLU A 4 20.93 26.38 15.97
CA GLU A 4 21.99 27.05 15.20
C GLU A 4 23.19 26.17 14.82
N ARG A 5 23.30 24.93 15.32
CA ARG A 5 24.50 24.11 15.08
C ARG A 5 24.28 22.84 14.25
N GLY A 6 23.05 22.52 13.84
CA GLY A 6 22.75 21.31 13.05
C GLY A 6 22.91 19.98 13.82
N TRP A 7 22.68 19.97 15.14
CA TRP A 7 22.91 18.80 15.99
C TRP A 7 21.72 17.85 15.89
N VAL A 8 22.01 16.59 15.51
CA VAL A 8 21.03 15.52 15.46
C VAL A 8 21.04 14.79 16.79
N ALA A 9 19.89 14.75 17.48
CA ALA A 9 19.76 14.01 18.73
C ALA A 9 20.00 12.51 18.50
N SER A 10 20.76 11.85 19.36
CA SER A 10 21.00 10.40 19.24
C SER A 10 19.85 9.55 19.81
N SER A 11 19.07 10.12 20.74
CA SER A 11 17.94 9.49 21.42
C SER A 11 17.02 10.56 22.05
N PRO A 12 15.71 10.31 22.22
CA PRO A 12 14.92 9.20 21.66
C PRO A 12 14.75 9.31 20.14
N ALA A 13 14.31 8.23 19.50
CA ALA A 13 14.20 8.15 18.03
C ALA A 13 13.32 9.26 17.43
N SER A 14 12.31 9.71 18.16
CA SER A 14 11.47 10.86 17.81
C SER A 14 12.25 12.17 17.73
N LEU A 15 13.10 12.47 18.71
CA LEU A 15 13.96 13.67 18.69
C LEU A 15 15.04 13.56 17.62
N ARG A 16 15.59 12.37 17.36
CA ARG A 16 16.55 12.15 16.27
C ARG A 16 15.94 12.48 14.91
N VAL A 17 14.73 12.00 14.67
CA VAL A 17 14.00 12.25 13.42
C VAL A 17 13.71 13.75 13.28
N LEU A 18 13.12 14.37 14.30
CA LEU A 18 12.75 15.79 14.23
C LEU A 18 13.96 16.72 14.09
N SER A 19 15.06 16.44 14.80
CA SER A 19 16.30 17.22 14.68
C SER A 19 16.99 17.03 13.33
N ALA A 20 17.02 15.81 12.77
CA ALA A 20 17.56 15.56 11.43
C ALA A 20 16.72 16.27 10.35
N LEU A 21 15.39 16.25 10.47
CA LEU A 21 14.50 16.95 9.54
C LEU A 21 14.68 18.48 9.60
N ARG A 22 14.82 19.04 10.80
CA ARG A 22 15.09 20.47 10.98
C ARG A 22 16.48 20.87 10.48
N ALA A 23 17.48 20.02 10.64
CA ALA A 23 18.86 20.25 10.20
C ALA A 23 19.10 19.95 8.69
N ASP A 24 18.06 19.60 7.93
CA ASP A 24 18.14 19.19 6.53
C ASP A 24 19.07 17.99 6.27
N ARG A 25 19.10 17.03 7.20
CA ARG A 25 19.95 15.82 7.14
C ARG A 25 19.13 14.58 6.80
N GLY A 26 18.37 14.66 5.72
CA GLY A 26 17.49 13.58 5.25
C GLY A 26 18.24 12.29 4.89
N GLU A 27 19.50 12.40 4.49
CA GLU A 27 20.40 11.28 4.19
C GLU A 27 20.64 10.39 5.42
N LEU A 28 20.71 10.96 6.61
CA LEU A 28 20.87 10.20 7.85
C LEU A 28 19.60 9.40 8.21
N LEU A 29 18.46 9.80 7.64
CA LEU A 29 17.18 9.13 7.84
C LEU A 29 17.01 7.92 6.92
N ALA A 30 17.66 7.89 5.76
CA ALA A 30 17.65 6.76 4.84
C ALA A 30 18.18 5.47 5.51
N ALA A 31 19.28 5.57 6.26
CA ALA A 31 19.89 4.46 7.00
C ALA A 31 19.22 4.18 8.37
N SER A 32 18.03 4.73 8.62
CA SER A 32 17.38 4.59 9.94
C SER A 32 16.82 3.19 10.19
N ARG A 33 16.79 2.83 11.48
CA ARG A 33 16.19 1.58 11.97
C ARG A 33 14.66 1.64 11.97
N ALA A 34 14.02 0.48 12.11
CA ALA A 34 12.56 0.34 12.20
C ALA A 34 11.89 1.28 13.22
N SER A 35 12.55 1.55 14.36
CA SER A 35 12.02 2.46 15.40
C SER A 35 11.87 3.91 14.97
N ALA A 36 12.50 4.33 13.86
CA ALA A 36 12.38 5.67 13.32
C ALA A 36 11.18 5.83 12.37
N VAL A 37 10.59 4.72 11.89
CA VAL A 37 9.52 4.76 10.87
C VAL A 37 8.26 5.41 11.40
N LEU A 38 7.81 5.03 12.60
CA LEU A 38 6.60 5.61 13.19
C LEU A 38 6.78 7.12 13.50
N PRO A 39 7.90 7.58 14.08
CA PRO A 39 8.17 9.01 14.18
C PRO A 39 8.24 9.76 12.83
N LEU A 40 8.78 9.13 11.78
CA LEU A 40 8.78 9.72 10.44
C LEU A 40 7.37 9.87 9.87
N ILE A 41 6.50 8.89 10.10
CA ILE A 41 5.08 8.99 9.72
C ILE A 41 4.41 10.14 10.48
N HIS A 42 4.61 10.26 11.79
CA HIS A 42 4.07 11.40 12.54
C HIS A 42 4.59 12.74 12.04
N ALA A 43 5.86 12.82 11.65
CA ALA A 43 6.45 14.03 11.08
C ALA A 43 5.89 14.39 9.69
N CYS A 44 5.22 13.45 8.98
CA CYS A 44 4.57 13.76 7.70
C CYS A 44 3.30 14.62 7.85
N ASP A 45 2.77 14.73 9.07
CA ASP A 45 1.63 15.56 9.45
C ASP A 45 2.07 16.77 10.31
N ASP A 46 3.36 17.12 10.31
CA ASP A 46 3.89 18.29 11.00
C ASP A 46 3.27 19.58 10.43
N HIS A 47 3.08 20.59 11.29
CA HIS A 47 2.54 21.88 10.89
C HIS A 47 3.47 22.63 9.92
N ASP A 48 4.78 22.40 10.03
CA ASP A 48 5.75 22.94 9.08
C ASP A 48 5.78 22.09 7.80
N PRO A 49 5.35 22.64 6.65
CA PRO A 49 5.29 21.90 5.39
C PRO A 49 6.69 21.47 4.91
N VAL A 50 7.75 22.15 5.32
CA VAL A 50 9.13 21.76 4.99
C VAL A 50 9.51 20.48 5.74
N ILE A 51 9.17 20.39 7.03
CA ILE A 51 9.41 19.18 7.84
C ILE A 51 8.58 18.02 7.29
N ALA A 52 7.30 18.25 7.00
CA ALA A 52 6.41 17.24 6.42
C ALA A 52 6.92 16.73 5.07
N GLY A 53 7.35 17.63 4.18
CA GLY A 53 7.92 17.27 2.89
C GLY A 53 9.21 16.44 3.02
N ARG A 54 10.11 16.84 3.92
CA ARG A 54 11.36 16.12 4.21
C ARG A 54 11.09 14.73 4.81
N ALA A 55 10.09 14.60 5.68
CA ALA A 55 9.70 13.32 6.27
C ALA A 55 9.20 12.34 5.21
N ARG A 56 8.34 12.79 4.29
CA ARG A 56 7.86 11.99 3.14
C ARG A 56 9.02 11.57 2.24
N ALA A 57 9.93 12.48 1.93
CA ALA A 57 11.11 12.20 1.13
C ALA A 57 12.07 11.18 1.79
N ALA A 58 12.14 11.16 3.12
CA ALA A 58 12.93 10.19 3.87
C ALA A 58 12.28 8.80 3.88
N LEU A 59 10.94 8.71 4.01
CA LEU A 59 10.23 7.43 4.00
C LEU A 59 10.42 6.65 2.70
N ILE A 60 10.41 7.32 1.55
CA ILE A 60 10.60 6.65 0.25
C ILE A 60 12.07 6.23 -0.02
N ARG A 61 13.02 6.76 0.77
CA ARG A 61 14.46 6.50 0.64
C ARG A 61 14.99 5.56 1.71
N LEU A 62 14.14 4.88 2.48
CA LEU A 62 14.60 3.93 3.49
C LEU A 62 15.46 2.83 2.86
N GLU A 63 16.68 2.65 3.38
CA GLU A 63 17.65 1.68 2.87
C GLU A 63 17.58 0.36 3.63
N ARG A 64 17.29 0.44 4.93
CA ARG A 64 17.31 -0.70 5.83
C ARG A 64 16.12 -1.64 5.61
N PRO A 65 16.34 -2.95 5.37
CA PRO A 65 15.26 -3.91 5.19
C PRO A 65 14.26 -3.91 6.35
N GLU A 66 14.73 -3.77 7.58
CA GLU A 66 13.86 -3.80 8.76
C GLU A 66 12.96 -2.56 8.84
N ALA A 67 13.43 -1.41 8.33
CA ALA A 67 12.63 -0.19 8.26
C ALA A 67 11.59 -0.25 7.13
N ARG A 68 11.96 -0.83 5.98
CA ARG A 68 11.02 -1.09 4.87
C ARG A 68 9.91 -2.05 5.30
N GLU A 69 10.28 -3.12 6.01
CA GLU A 69 9.33 -4.10 6.56
C GLU A 69 8.38 -3.44 7.57
N ALA A 70 8.90 -2.59 8.46
CA ALA A 70 8.07 -1.85 9.41
C ALA A 70 7.10 -0.89 8.71
N LEU A 71 7.53 -0.22 7.64
CA LEU A 71 6.66 0.66 6.84
C LEU A 71 5.52 -0.14 6.18
N CYS A 72 5.85 -1.28 5.54
CA CYS A 72 4.85 -2.14 4.92
C CYS A 72 3.87 -2.70 5.97
N ARG A 73 4.38 -3.13 7.13
CA ARG A 73 3.54 -3.60 8.24
C ARG A 73 2.55 -2.55 8.72
N LEU A 74 3.00 -1.30 8.87
CA LEU A 74 2.12 -0.20 9.26
C LEU A 74 1.04 0.08 8.21
N ALA A 75 1.36 -0.05 6.91
CA ALA A 75 0.37 0.03 5.84
C ALA A 75 -0.66 -1.11 5.91
N ILE A 76 -0.23 -2.33 6.23
CA ILE A 76 -1.12 -3.50 6.36
C ILE A 76 -1.95 -3.38 7.64
N GLU A 77 -1.34 -3.36 8.82
CA GLU A 77 -2.03 -3.52 10.11
C GLU A 77 -2.82 -2.28 10.54
N ARG A 78 -2.32 -1.09 10.23
CA ARG A 78 -2.90 0.19 10.71
C ARG A 78 -3.60 0.99 9.62
N ASP A 79 -3.56 0.51 8.38
CA ASP A 79 -4.12 1.17 7.19
C ASP A 79 -3.67 2.64 7.02
N LEU A 80 -2.47 2.98 7.49
CA LEU A 80 -2.00 4.36 7.46
C LEU A 80 -1.78 4.82 6.01
N PRO A 81 -2.52 5.82 5.51
CA PRO A 81 -2.43 6.23 4.10
C PRO A 81 -1.02 6.66 3.70
N VAL A 82 -0.33 7.40 4.57
CA VAL A 82 1.05 7.86 4.35
C VAL A 82 2.03 6.69 4.24
N ALA A 83 1.88 5.67 5.09
CA ALA A 83 2.73 4.48 5.04
C ALA A 83 2.51 3.69 3.74
N ARG A 84 1.24 3.53 3.34
CA ARG A 84 0.84 2.87 2.10
C ARG A 84 1.38 3.61 0.88
N GLU A 85 1.19 4.91 0.80
CA GLU A 85 1.67 5.74 -0.30
C GLU A 85 3.19 5.70 -0.41
N ALA A 86 3.91 5.88 0.70
CA ALA A 86 5.38 5.84 0.69
C ALA A 86 5.92 4.46 0.25
N ALA A 87 5.32 3.37 0.73
CA ALA A 87 5.71 2.01 0.33
C ALA A 87 5.44 1.76 -1.16
N LEU A 88 4.31 2.24 -1.71
CA LEU A 88 3.99 2.13 -3.13
C LEU A 88 4.96 2.92 -4.01
N VAL A 89 5.23 4.18 -3.66
CA VAL A 89 6.14 5.06 -4.42
C VAL A 89 7.56 4.49 -4.44
N ALA A 90 8.00 3.92 -3.32
CA ALA A 90 9.34 3.34 -3.19
C ALA A 90 9.46 1.90 -3.72
N GLY A 91 8.33 1.27 -4.11
CA GLY A 91 8.31 -0.14 -4.54
C GLY A 91 8.66 -1.12 -3.43
N PHE A 92 8.44 -0.77 -2.16
CA PHE A 92 8.71 -1.67 -1.04
C PHE A 92 7.62 -2.71 -0.90
N THR A 93 8.02 -3.94 -0.65
CA THR A 93 7.12 -5.07 -0.38
C THR A 93 7.63 -5.89 0.80
N PRO A 94 6.74 -6.48 1.61
CA PRO A 94 7.13 -7.41 2.66
C PRO A 94 8.00 -8.57 2.15
N ALA A 95 8.96 -8.99 2.97
CA ALA A 95 9.82 -10.13 2.65
C ALA A 95 9.08 -11.47 2.74
N ALA A 96 8.20 -11.61 3.74
CA ALA A 96 7.45 -12.83 3.96
C ALA A 96 6.34 -13.00 2.89
N PRO A 97 6.19 -14.19 2.26
CA PRO A 97 5.30 -14.38 1.12
C PRO A 97 3.83 -14.05 1.39
N ARG A 98 3.29 -14.48 2.53
CA ARG A 98 1.90 -14.26 2.91
C ARG A 98 1.60 -12.76 3.09
N GLU A 99 2.46 -12.07 3.82
CA GLU A 99 2.37 -10.64 4.06
C GLU A 99 2.53 -9.85 2.76
N ARG A 100 3.40 -10.31 1.84
CA ARG A 100 3.54 -9.73 0.51
C ARG A 100 2.28 -9.88 -0.32
N ALA A 101 1.68 -11.07 -0.37
CA ALA A 101 0.42 -11.30 -1.09
C ALA A 101 -0.69 -10.39 -0.54
N LEU A 102 -0.82 -10.32 0.79
CA LEU A 102 -1.78 -9.44 1.47
C LEU A 102 -1.53 -7.96 1.16
N PHE A 103 -0.29 -7.49 1.21
CA PHE A 103 0.06 -6.11 0.88
C PHE A 103 -0.29 -5.77 -0.58
N LEU A 104 0.11 -6.61 -1.54
CA LEU A 104 -0.16 -6.41 -2.96
C LEU A 104 -1.67 -6.38 -3.23
N PHE A 105 -2.43 -7.25 -2.58
CA PHE A 105 -3.89 -7.30 -2.69
C PHE A 105 -4.55 -6.02 -2.14
N LEU A 106 -4.23 -5.65 -0.89
CA LEU A 106 -4.79 -4.47 -0.23
C LEU A 106 -4.42 -3.15 -0.93
N THR A 107 -3.25 -3.10 -1.56
CA THR A 107 -2.79 -1.94 -2.33
C THR A 107 -3.22 -1.95 -3.79
N GLY A 108 -3.94 -2.98 -4.24
CA GLY A 108 -4.48 -3.08 -5.60
C GLY A 108 -3.44 -3.33 -6.69
N GLN A 109 -2.26 -3.83 -6.32
CA GLN A 109 -1.20 -4.18 -7.27
C GLN A 109 -1.49 -5.54 -7.93
N TRP A 110 -2.59 -5.63 -8.67
CA TRP A 110 -3.20 -6.88 -9.14
C TRP A 110 -2.29 -7.80 -9.94
N GLU A 111 -1.44 -7.23 -10.80
CA GLU A 111 -0.52 -8.02 -11.62
C GLU A 111 0.57 -8.67 -10.78
N LEU A 112 1.11 -7.93 -9.80
CA LEU A 112 2.09 -8.47 -8.86
C LEU A 112 1.44 -9.47 -7.90
N TYR A 113 0.23 -9.18 -7.43
CA TYR A 113 -0.53 -10.11 -6.59
C TYR A 113 -0.76 -11.45 -7.29
N ARG A 114 -1.24 -11.46 -8.54
CA ARG A 114 -1.47 -12.71 -9.30
C ARG A 114 -0.22 -13.55 -9.51
N ARG A 115 0.96 -12.92 -9.60
CA ARG A 115 2.24 -13.64 -9.69
C ARG A 115 2.69 -14.18 -8.34
N ALA A 116 2.42 -13.44 -7.27
CA ALA A 116 2.82 -13.81 -5.91
C ALA A 116 1.92 -14.90 -5.31
N ASP A 117 0.64 -14.93 -5.68
CA ASP A 117 -0.38 -15.84 -5.13
C ASP A 117 -1.36 -16.28 -6.25
N PRO A 118 -0.93 -17.10 -7.22
CA PRO A 118 -1.73 -17.45 -8.40
C PRO A 118 -2.99 -18.27 -8.07
N ASP A 119 -2.91 -19.09 -7.03
CA ASP A 119 -3.98 -19.98 -6.55
C ASP A 119 -4.79 -19.37 -5.39
N GLY A 120 -4.37 -18.21 -4.86
CA GLY A 120 -5.05 -17.55 -3.75
C GLY A 120 -4.78 -18.18 -2.39
N ALA A 121 -3.87 -19.16 -2.29
CA ALA A 121 -3.59 -19.88 -1.05
C ALA A 121 -3.05 -18.94 0.04
N LEU A 122 -2.13 -18.04 -0.31
CA LEU A 122 -1.52 -17.12 0.65
C LEU A 122 -2.54 -16.10 1.18
N LEU A 123 -3.40 -15.55 0.32
CA LEU A 123 -4.47 -14.65 0.76
C LEU A 123 -5.51 -15.40 1.61
N GLY A 124 -5.81 -16.66 1.28
CA GLY A 124 -6.69 -17.53 2.06
C GLY A 124 -6.16 -17.77 3.48
N GLU A 125 -4.88 -18.09 3.62
CA GLU A 125 -4.21 -18.21 4.92
C GLU A 125 -4.26 -16.91 5.71
N ALA A 126 -3.97 -15.78 5.06
CA ALA A 126 -4.02 -14.46 5.70
C ALA A 126 -5.44 -14.12 6.20
N TYR A 127 -6.47 -14.43 5.41
CA TYR A 127 -7.87 -14.22 5.78
C TYR A 127 -8.30 -15.12 6.94
N ALA A 128 -7.88 -16.38 6.96
CA ALA A 128 -8.18 -17.31 8.05
C ALA A 128 -7.57 -16.83 9.38
N ALA A 129 -6.31 -16.37 9.35
CA ALA A 129 -5.59 -15.87 10.53
C ALA A 129 -5.99 -14.44 10.95
N ALA A 130 -6.66 -13.69 10.07
CA ALA A 130 -7.04 -12.29 10.29
C ALA A 130 -8.14 -12.12 11.36
N ASP A 131 -8.08 -10.99 12.07
CA ASP A 131 -9.19 -10.49 12.87
C ASP A 131 -10.34 -9.96 12.00
N GLN A 132 -11.46 -9.60 12.64
CA GLN A 132 -12.66 -9.13 11.94
C GLN A 132 -12.38 -7.86 11.11
N THR A 133 -11.64 -6.91 11.66
CA THR A 133 -11.27 -5.65 10.99
C THR A 133 -10.48 -5.90 9.70
N MET A 134 -9.49 -6.79 9.76
CA MET A 134 -8.68 -7.14 8.60
C MET A 134 -9.50 -7.93 7.55
N ARG A 135 -10.37 -8.84 7.98
CA ARG A 135 -11.28 -9.57 7.06
C ARG A 135 -12.22 -8.62 6.30
N GLU A 136 -12.78 -7.63 6.99
CA GLU A 136 -13.64 -6.61 6.36
C GLU A 136 -12.88 -5.77 5.32
N ARG A 137 -11.61 -5.45 5.59
CA ARG A 137 -10.75 -4.74 4.63
C ARG A 137 -10.45 -5.59 3.40
N ILE A 138 -10.14 -6.87 3.58
CA ILE A 138 -9.96 -7.82 2.48
C ILE A 138 -11.25 -7.92 1.65
N ALA A 139 -12.40 -8.10 2.30
CA ALA A 139 -13.70 -8.21 1.61
C ALA A 139 -14.07 -6.93 0.84
N THR A 140 -13.86 -5.76 1.44
CA THR A 140 -14.08 -4.45 0.81
C THR A 140 -13.23 -4.31 -0.45
N GLN A 141 -11.95 -4.68 -0.36
CA GLN A 141 -11.02 -4.60 -1.48
C GLN A 141 -11.37 -5.60 -2.60
N ALA A 142 -11.78 -6.82 -2.25
CA ALA A 142 -12.29 -7.81 -3.19
C ALA A 142 -13.53 -7.29 -3.94
N GLY A 143 -14.46 -6.63 -3.23
CA GLY A 143 -15.63 -6.00 -3.81
C GLY A 143 -15.28 -4.92 -4.84
N ARG A 144 -14.31 -4.05 -4.51
CA ARG A 144 -13.78 -3.02 -5.43
C ARG A 144 -13.11 -3.61 -6.66
N ALA A 145 -12.33 -4.68 -6.49
CA ALA A 145 -11.68 -5.39 -7.58
C ALA A 145 -12.70 -6.00 -8.55
N ARG A 146 -13.75 -6.62 -8.01
CA ARG A 146 -14.84 -7.20 -8.81
C ARG A 146 -15.59 -6.12 -9.60
N LEU A 147 -15.90 -4.99 -8.97
CA LEU A 147 -16.58 -3.88 -9.63
C LEU A 147 -15.75 -3.31 -10.79
N THR A 148 -14.44 -3.14 -10.60
CA THR A 148 -13.53 -2.63 -11.64
C THR A 148 -13.31 -3.63 -12.77
N ALA A 149 -13.28 -4.94 -12.48
CA ALA A 149 -13.27 -5.98 -13.52
C ALA A 149 -14.57 -5.98 -14.34
N TRP A 150 -15.72 -5.87 -13.68
CA TRP A 150 -17.02 -5.76 -14.34
C TRP A 150 -17.13 -4.51 -15.22
N ALA A 151 -16.75 -3.33 -14.72
CA ALA A 151 -16.80 -2.09 -15.49
C ALA A 151 -15.92 -2.15 -16.77
N ARG A 152 -14.73 -2.77 -16.69
CA ARG A 152 -13.89 -3.03 -17.87
C ARG A 152 -14.53 -3.97 -18.85
N SER A 153 -15.13 -5.06 -18.38
CA SER A 153 -15.88 -6.00 -19.23
C SER A 153 -17.04 -5.31 -19.94
N ALA A 154 -17.85 -4.54 -19.21
CA ALA A 154 -18.99 -3.80 -19.78
C ALA A 154 -18.57 -2.73 -20.79
N ALA A 155 -17.43 -2.06 -20.57
CA ALA A 155 -16.87 -1.07 -21.52
C ALA A 155 -16.19 -1.72 -22.74
N SER A 156 -15.71 -2.96 -22.61
CA SER A 156 -15.07 -3.74 -23.67
C SER A 156 -16.05 -4.62 -24.44
N ALA A 157 -17.29 -4.75 -23.95
CA ALA A 157 -18.37 -5.38 -24.68
C ALA A 157 -18.56 -4.61 -26.00
N PRO A 158 -18.52 -5.29 -27.16
CA PRO A 158 -18.85 -4.64 -28.42
C PRO A 158 -20.21 -3.98 -28.28
N ARG A 159 -20.32 -2.72 -28.68
CA ARG A 159 -21.61 -2.03 -28.82
C ARG A 159 -22.35 -2.61 -30.03
N ALA A 160 -22.74 -3.87 -29.94
CA ALA A 160 -23.55 -4.66 -30.85
C ALA A 160 -23.91 -5.90 -30.02
N VAL A 161 -25.07 -5.98 -29.38
CA VAL A 161 -26.36 -6.18 -30.00
C VAL A 161 -27.44 -5.54 -29.12
N ARG A 162 -28.35 -4.75 -29.71
CA ARG A 162 -29.57 -4.36 -29.01
C ARG A 162 -30.54 -5.55 -29.07
N PRO A 163 -31.18 -5.94 -27.95
CA PRO A 163 -32.15 -7.04 -27.92
C PRO A 163 -33.34 -6.88 -28.89
N ALA A 164 -33.56 -5.66 -29.40
CA ALA A 164 -34.63 -5.34 -30.35
C ALA A 164 -34.36 -5.81 -31.79
N ASP A 165 -33.13 -6.25 -32.11
CA ASP A 165 -32.73 -6.58 -33.49
C ASP A 165 -32.46 -8.09 -33.71
N MET A 166 -32.69 -8.95 -32.72
CA MET A 166 -32.49 -10.41 -32.84
C MET A 166 -33.79 -11.13 -33.18
N SER A 167 -33.76 -11.98 -34.21
CA SER A 167 -34.89 -12.82 -34.55
C SER A 167 -35.06 -13.97 -33.53
N PRO A 168 -36.28 -14.50 -33.31
CA PRO A 168 -36.52 -15.58 -32.36
C PRO A 168 -35.65 -16.84 -32.61
N ALA A 169 -35.29 -17.11 -33.87
CA ALA A 169 -34.46 -18.24 -34.25
C ALA A 169 -33.01 -18.14 -33.76
N GLU A 170 -32.49 -16.92 -33.62
CA GLU A 170 -31.13 -16.67 -33.13
C GLU A 170 -31.04 -16.79 -31.60
N TRP A 171 -32.16 -16.62 -30.88
CA TRP A 171 -32.24 -16.83 -29.44
C TRP A 171 -32.19 -18.31 -29.06
N GLU A 172 -32.87 -19.19 -29.80
CA GLU A 172 -32.85 -20.63 -29.53
C GLU A 172 -31.47 -21.25 -29.74
N ALA A 173 -30.69 -20.76 -30.71
CA ALA A 173 -29.33 -21.24 -30.96
C ALA A 173 -28.35 -20.91 -29.82
N VAL A 174 -28.59 -19.82 -29.08
CA VAL A 174 -27.72 -19.38 -27.97
C VAL A 174 -28.08 -20.05 -26.65
N THR A 175 -29.34 -20.45 -26.45
CA THR A 175 -29.79 -21.06 -25.18
C THR A 175 -29.70 -22.58 -25.14
N ALA A 176 -29.44 -23.25 -26.27
CA ALA A 176 -29.41 -24.71 -26.37
C ALA A 176 -28.00 -25.35 -26.46
N GLY A 177 -26.93 -24.60 -26.14
CA GLY A 177 -25.54 -25.11 -26.15
C GLY A 177 -24.78 -24.80 -24.88
#